data_AF-A0A015ICH5-F1
#
_entry.id   AF-A0A015ICH5-F1
#
_cell.length_a   1.000
_cell.length_b   1.000
_cell.length_c   1.000
_cell.angle_alpha   90.00
_cell.angle_beta   90.00
_cell.angle_gamma   90.00
#
_symmetry.space_group_name_H-M   'P 1'
#
loop_
_entity.id
_entity.type
_entity.pdbx_description
1 polymer ?
#
loop_
_entity_poly.entity_id
_entity_poly.type
_entity_poly.pdbx_seq_one_letter_code
_entity_poly.pdbx_strand_id
1 'polypeptide(L)'
;MDYCINSTLCDHLRKTSRHPIFMTLGNIPLARHNKIDAKILLGYIPNLESYNVSEKQSTKFRIAIRKLFHHALATLLKPLKIISNTGIHLYVNDSIRWFYPLLALIISD
;
A
#
# COMPACT_ATOMS: atom_id res chain seq x y z
N MET A 1 -8.29 -0.36 -14.92
CA MET A 1 -7.04 -0.01 -14.20
C MET A 1 -7.38 1.25 -13.45
N ASP A 2 -7.90 1.08 -12.24
CA ASP A 2 -8.64 2.14 -11.55
C ASP A 2 -7.69 2.84 -10.58
N TYR A 3 -6.93 3.79 -11.11
CA TYR A 3 -6.26 4.76 -10.25
C TYR A 3 -7.33 5.63 -9.59
N CYS A 4 -7.17 5.94 -8.29
CA CYS A 4 -8.07 6.85 -7.58
C CYS A 4 -7.84 8.29 -8.09
N ILE A 5 -8.37 8.61 -9.27
CA ILE A 5 -8.10 9.87 -9.98
C ILE A 5 -8.81 11.05 -9.32
N ASN A 6 -9.99 10.83 -8.71
CA ASN A 6 -10.80 11.88 -8.06
C ASN A 6 -11.47 11.38 -6.76
N SER A 7 -11.83 12.31 -5.86
CA SER A 7 -12.42 12.03 -4.53
C SER A 7 -13.62 11.08 -4.59
N THR A 8 -14.49 11.22 -5.59
CA THR A 8 -15.69 10.42 -5.79
C THR A 8 -15.41 8.93 -6.06
N LEU A 9 -14.32 8.62 -6.78
CA LEU A 9 -13.90 7.24 -7.04
C LEU A 9 -13.28 6.61 -5.78
N CYS A 10 -12.55 7.42 -5.01
CA CYS A 10 -12.03 7.01 -3.71
C CYS A 10 -13.13 6.76 -2.69
N ASP A 11 -14.18 7.58 -2.70
CA ASP A 11 -15.35 7.35 -1.85
C ASP A 11 -16.11 6.08 -2.25
N HIS A 12 -16.17 5.74 -3.54
CA HIS A 12 -16.75 4.47 -3.97
C HIS A 12 -15.91 3.26 -3.52
N LEU A 13 -14.58 3.31 -3.69
CA LEU A 13 -13.68 2.24 -3.24
C LEU A 13 -13.67 2.08 -1.72
N ARG A 14 -13.72 3.20 -0.99
CA ARG A 14 -13.83 3.24 0.47
C ARG A 14 -15.14 2.61 0.95
N LYS A 15 -16.23 2.73 0.18
CA LYS A 15 -17.49 1.99 0.41
C LYS A 15 -17.39 0.49 0.15
N THR A 16 -16.47 0.04 -0.72
CA THR A 16 -16.26 -1.41 -1.01
C THR A 16 -15.37 -2.13 0.01
N SER A 17 -15.03 -1.51 1.15
CA SER A 17 -14.25 -2.15 2.24
C SER A 17 -12.84 -2.62 1.82
N ARG A 18 -12.31 -2.17 0.68
CA ARG A 18 -10.94 -2.50 0.28
C ARG A 18 -10.01 -1.44 0.83
N HIS A 19 -9.06 -1.84 1.66
CA HIS A 19 -8.09 -0.93 2.27
C HIS A 19 -6.97 -0.63 1.26
N PRO A 20 -6.89 0.59 0.68
CA PRO A 20 -5.84 0.94 -0.25
C PRO A 20 -4.49 1.07 0.48
N ILE A 21 -3.42 0.64 -0.16
CA ILE A 21 -2.04 0.87 0.29
C ILE A 21 -1.43 1.96 -0.60
N PHE A 22 -0.99 3.04 0.02
CA PHE A 22 -0.29 4.12 -0.66
C PHE A 22 1.20 4.14 -0.30
N MET A 23 2.02 4.62 -1.24
CA MET A 23 3.44 4.92 -1.02
C MET A 23 3.68 6.41 -1.21
N THR A 24 4.48 7.01 -0.34
CA THR A 24 4.98 8.39 -0.44
C THR A 24 6.50 8.38 -0.36
N LEU A 25 7.14 9.41 -0.90
CA LEU A 25 8.58 9.62 -0.69
C LEU A 25 8.81 10.29 0.66
N GLY A 26 9.76 9.77 1.43
CA GLY A 26 10.06 10.27 2.79
C GLY A 26 10.54 11.72 2.85
N ASN A 27 11.00 12.28 1.74
CA ASN A 27 11.45 13.68 1.64
C ASN A 27 10.32 14.67 1.36
N ILE A 28 9.09 14.21 1.09
CA ILE A 28 7.93 15.10 0.94
C ILE A 28 7.49 15.59 2.33
N PRO A 29 7.20 16.89 2.53
CA PRO A 29 6.70 17.38 3.82
C PRO A 29 5.43 16.65 4.27
N LEU A 30 5.33 16.31 5.55
CA LEU A 30 4.20 15.54 6.12
C LEU A 30 2.83 16.18 5.80
N ALA A 31 2.74 17.51 5.85
CA ALA A 31 1.52 18.25 5.50
C ALA A 31 1.02 18.00 4.07
N ARG A 32 1.91 17.57 3.16
CA ARG A 32 1.59 17.25 1.77
C ARG A 32 1.28 15.77 1.53
N HIS A 33 1.59 14.86 2.45
CA HIS A 33 1.40 13.41 2.26
C HIS A 33 -0.05 13.02 1.93
N ASN A 34 -1.03 13.84 2.31
CA ASN A 34 -2.44 13.59 2.00
C ASN A 34 -2.85 14.00 0.58
N LYS A 35 -2.03 14.75 -0.15
CA LYS A 35 -2.32 15.18 -1.52
C LYS A 35 -2.09 14.04 -2.52
N ILE A 36 -2.81 14.08 -3.64
CA ILE A 36 -2.79 13.00 -4.65
C ILE A 36 -1.45 12.91 -5.40
N ASP A 37 -0.76 14.05 -5.58
CA ASP A 37 0.56 14.16 -6.19
C ASP A 37 1.69 13.67 -5.28
N ALA A 38 1.44 13.57 -3.97
CA ALA A 38 2.42 13.17 -2.98
C ALA A 38 2.44 11.66 -2.71
N LYS A 39 1.48 10.90 -3.24
CA LYS A 39 1.39 9.46 -2.99
C LYS A 39 0.92 8.69 -4.22
N ILE A 40 1.40 7.47 -4.36
CA ILE A 40 0.98 6.53 -5.40
C ILE A 40 0.25 5.34 -4.78
N LEU A 41 -0.83 4.88 -5.43
CA LEU A 41 -1.54 3.66 -5.04
C LEU A 41 -0.69 2.45 -5.44
N LEU A 42 -0.32 1.60 -4.49
CA LEU A 42 0.38 0.35 -4.75
C LEU A 42 -0.57 -0.81 -5.00
N GLY A 43 -1.76 -0.77 -4.39
CA GLY A 43 -2.75 -1.82 -4.48
C GLY A 43 -3.74 -1.79 -3.33
N TYR A 44 -4.51 -2.86 -3.19
CA TYR A 44 -5.50 -3.03 -2.13
C TYR A 44 -5.16 -4.25 -1.30
N ILE A 45 -5.37 -4.15 0.01
CA ILE A 45 -5.29 -5.30 0.90
C ILE A 45 -6.44 -6.25 0.56
N PRO A 46 -6.16 -7.55 0.31
CA PRO A 46 -7.19 -8.53 0.06
C PRO A 46 -8.06 -8.73 1.30
N ASN A 47 -9.36 -8.86 1.10
CA ASN A 47 -10.35 -9.12 2.15
C ASN A 47 -10.83 -10.57 2.05
N LEU A 48 -11.14 -11.20 3.18
CA LEU A 48 -11.91 -12.46 3.18
C LEU A 48 -13.35 -12.15 3.50
N GLU A 49 -14.25 -12.77 2.75
CA GLU A 49 -15.67 -12.75 3.05
C GLU A 49 -15.98 -13.91 4.00
N SER A 50 -16.69 -13.61 5.09
CA SER A 50 -17.26 -14.62 5.97
C SER A 50 -18.64 -15.00 5.46
N TYR A 51 -18.99 -16.28 5.54
CA TYR A 51 -20.33 -16.76 5.22
C TYR A 51 -21.39 -16.22 6.20
N ASN A 52 -21.05 -16.09 7.48
CA ASN A 52 -21.96 -15.56 8.50
C ASN A 52 -21.23 -14.82 9.64
N VAL A 53 -22.00 -14.17 10.52
CA VAL A 53 -21.46 -13.39 11.65
C VAL A 53 -20.69 -14.26 12.64
N SER A 54 -21.11 -15.50 12.86
CA SER A 54 -20.44 -16.44 13.76
C SER A 54 -19.04 -16.81 13.27
N GLU A 55 -18.91 -17.10 11.97
CA GLU A 55 -17.63 -17.37 11.33
C GLU A 55 -16.71 -16.14 11.39
N LYS A 56 -17.25 -14.95 11.10
CA LYS A 56 -16.51 -13.68 11.18
C LYS A 56 -15.90 -13.44 12.56
N GLN A 57 -16.62 -13.81 13.63
CA GLN A 57 -16.17 -13.68 15.01
C GLN A 57 -15.24 -14.81 15.46
N SER A 58 -15.18 -15.91 14.69
CA SER A 58 -14.35 -17.06 15.04
C SER A 58 -12.86 -16.70 15.09
N THR A 59 -12.14 -17.32 16.01
CA THR A 59 -10.68 -17.15 16.12
C THR A 59 -9.97 -17.61 14.85
N LYS A 60 -10.45 -18.67 14.18
CA LYS A 60 -9.88 -19.17 12.93
C LYS A 60 -9.94 -18.12 11.82
N PHE A 61 -11.10 -17.48 11.63
CA PHE A 61 -11.27 -16.44 10.62
C PHE A 61 -10.39 -15.22 10.90
N ARG A 62 -10.34 -14.76 12.16
CA ARG A 62 -9.45 -13.65 12.57
C ARG A 62 -7.98 -13.94 12.30
N ILE A 63 -7.52 -15.16 12.57
CA ILE A 63 -6.15 -15.60 12.25
C ILE A 63 -5.94 -15.63 10.73
N ALA A 64 -6.91 -16.11 9.95
CA ALA A 64 -6.81 -16.16 8.50
C ALA A 64 -6.68 -14.76 7.88
N ILE A 65 -7.51 -13.80 8.31
CA ILE A 65 -7.41 -12.39 7.89
C ILE A 65 -6.02 -11.83 8.21
N ARG A 66 -5.51 -12.05 9.43
CA ARG A 66 -4.19 -11.55 9.83
C ARG A 66 -3.06 -12.17 9.00
N LYS A 67 -3.11 -13.48 8.74
CA LYS A 67 -2.14 -14.16 7.87
C LYS A 67 -2.19 -13.62 6.45
N LEU A 68 -3.39 -13.45 5.91
CA LEU A 68 -3.61 -12.89 4.58
C LEU A 68 -3.04 -11.49 4.46
N PHE A 69 -3.30 -10.62 5.44
CA PHE A 69 -2.74 -9.27 5.51
C PHE A 69 -1.20 -9.28 5.46
N HIS A 70 -0.55 -10.06 6.33
CA HIS A 70 0.91 -10.12 6.36
C HIS A 70 1.50 -10.73 5.08
N HIS A 71 0.85 -11.73 4.49
CA HIS A 71 1.31 -12.33 3.24
C HIS A 71 1.15 -11.38 2.05
N ALA A 72 0.04 -10.65 1.98
CA ALA A 72 -0.19 -9.63 0.96
C ALA A 72 0.86 -8.51 1.07
N LEU A 73 1.10 -8.01 2.28
CA LEU A 73 2.10 -6.97 2.52
C LEU A 73 3.52 -7.46 2.17
N ALA A 74 3.89 -8.68 2.59
CA ALA A 74 5.19 -9.27 2.26
C ALA A 74 5.37 -9.43 0.73
N THR A 75 4.30 -9.81 0.03
CA THR A 75 4.31 -9.95 -1.44
C THR A 75 4.48 -8.59 -2.11
N LEU A 76 3.74 -7.58 -1.66
CA LEU A 76 3.80 -6.21 -2.18
C LEU A 76 5.19 -5.59 -1.98
N LEU A 77 5.82 -5.83 -0.83
CA LEU A 77 7.12 -5.25 -0.47
C LEU A 77 8.31 -6.05 -1.01
N LYS A 78 8.09 -7.26 -1.55
CA LYS A 78 9.17 -8.13 -2.06
C LYS A 78 10.04 -7.46 -3.13
N PRO A 79 9.48 -6.77 -4.15
CA PRO A 79 10.30 -6.05 -5.13
C PRO A 79 11.14 -4.96 -4.48
N LEU A 80 10.58 -4.21 -3.52
CA LEU A 80 11.28 -3.15 -2.78
C LEU A 80 12.48 -3.69 -2.02
N LYS A 81 12.34 -4.86 -1.39
CA LYS A 81 13.43 -5.53 -0.67
C LYS A 81 14.57 -5.99 -1.60
N ILE A 82 14.26 -6.32 -2.85
CA ILE A 82 15.28 -6.66 -3.85
C ILE A 82 16.03 -5.39 -4.23
N ILE A 83 15.30 -4.35 -4.65
CA ILE A 83 15.90 -3.09 -5.10
C ILE A 83 16.58 -2.30 -3.98
N SER A 84 16.23 -2.51 -2.70
CA SER A 84 16.95 -1.91 -1.59
C SER A 84 18.40 -2.40 -1.49
N ASN A 85 18.67 -3.62 -1.98
CA ASN A 85 20.01 -4.21 -1.98
C ASN A 85 20.71 -4.03 -3.33
N THR A 86 19.96 -4.05 -4.44
CA THR A 86 20.53 -3.95 -5.78
C THR A 86 20.58 -2.54 -6.33
N GLY A 87 19.86 -1.58 -5.72
CA GLY A 87 19.70 -0.23 -6.24
C GLY A 87 18.74 -0.11 -7.43
N ILE A 88 18.45 1.13 -7.83
CA ILE A 88 17.64 1.51 -8.99
C ILE A 88 18.15 2.81 -9.62
N HIS A 89 18.07 2.92 -10.95
CA HIS A 89 18.28 4.18 -11.67
C HIS A 89 17.01 5.03 -11.66
N LEU A 90 17.10 6.29 -11.21
CA LEU A 90 16.03 7.28 -11.32
C LEU A 90 16.50 8.46 -12.16
N TYR A 91 15.61 8.99 -12.99
CA TYR A 91 15.84 10.22 -13.73
C TYR A 91 15.42 11.42 -12.88
N VAL A 92 16.37 12.28 -12.53
CA VAL A 92 16.17 13.45 -11.66
C VAL A 92 16.91 14.64 -12.26
N ASN A 93 16.21 15.75 -12.50
CA ASN A 93 16.78 17.00 -13.01
C ASN A 93 17.68 16.78 -14.24
N ASP A 94 17.12 16.12 -15.24
CA ASP A 94 17.81 15.79 -16.50
C ASP A 94 19.06 14.92 -16.41
N SER A 95 19.20 14.19 -15.29
CA SER A 95 20.31 13.27 -15.05
C SER A 95 19.82 11.93 -14.51
N ILE A 96 20.45 10.84 -14.94
CA ILE A 96 20.24 9.53 -14.33
C ILE A 96 21.10 9.43 -13.08
N ARG A 97 20.49 9.09 -11.95
CA ARG A 97 21.17 8.89 -10.67
C ARG A 97 20.82 7.53 -10.09
N TRP A 98 21.78 6.94 -9.38
CA TRP A 98 21.61 5.65 -8.71
C TRP A 98 21.13 5.85 -7.28
N PHE A 99 20.11 5.09 -6.87
CA PHE A 99 19.50 5.18 -5.54
C PHE A 99 19.32 3.80 -4.91
N TYR A 100 19.45 3.73 -3.60
CA TYR A 100 19.01 2.59 -2.79
C TYR A 100 17.73 2.98 -2.06
N PRO A 101 16.56 2.50 -2.49
CA PRO A 101 15.31 2.81 -1.81
C PRO A 101 15.29 2.18 -0.42
N LEU A 102 14.90 2.97 0.57
CA LEU A 102 14.75 2.55 1.95
C LEU A 102 13.28 2.61 2.33
N LEU A 103 12.72 1.48 2.79
CA LEU A 103 11.41 1.47 3.44
C LEU A 103 11.57 2.04 4.85
N ALA A 104 11.27 3.33 5.01
CA ALA A 104 11.52 4.05 6.27
C ALA A 104 10.39 3.87 7.29
N LEU A 105 9.11 3.86 6.86
CA LEU A 105 7.96 3.88 7.76
C LEU A 105 6.75 3.19 7.13
N ILE A 106 6.01 2.42 7.93
CA ILE A 106 4.67 1.92 7.62
C ILE A 106 3.72 2.55 8.63
N ILE A 107 2.69 3.24 8.14
CA ILE A 107 1.61 3.80 8.96
C ILE A 107 0.33 3.04 8.61
N SER A 108 -0.33 2.50 9.62
CA SER A 108 -1.65 1.86 9.52
C SER A 108 -2.44 2.19 10.78
N ASP A 109 -3.73 2.46 10.61
CA ASP A 109 -4.72 2.44 11.69
C ASP A 109 -5.23 1.01 11.93
#